data_AF-A0A3M2URQ9-F1
#
_entry.id   AF-A0A3M2URQ9-F1
#
_cell.length_a   1.000
_cell.length_b   1.000
_cell.length_c   1.000
_cell.angle_alpha   90.00
_cell.angle_beta   90.00
_cell.angle_gamma   90.00
#
_symmetry.space_group_name_H-M   'P 1'
#
loop_
_entity.id
_entity.type
_entity.pdbx_description
1 polymer ?
#
loop_
_entity_poly.entity_id
_entity_poly.type
_entity_poly.pdbx_seq_one_letter_code
_entity_poly.pdbx_strand_id
1 'polypeptide(L)' 'QRQRALQRVAQRTRELRQREQQLRAAHGQLRNVLDAATEVAIIATDLDGLINTFNVGAQKMLGYTEEDVVGKLRLMDLYH' A
#
# COMPACT_ATOMS: atom_id res chain seq x y z
N GLN A 1 -8.52 33.06 -26.29
CA GLN A 1 -8.14 31.62 -26.24
C GLN A 1 -7.40 31.23 -24.94
N ARG A 2 -6.49 32.06 -24.39
CA ARG A 2 -5.76 31.83 -23.12
C ARG A 2 -6.65 31.50 -21.90
N GLN A 3 -7.75 32.23 -21.69
CA GLN A 3 -8.70 32.01 -20.57
C GLN A 3 -9.26 30.57 -20.54
N ARG A 4 -9.63 30.04 -21.71
CA ARG A 4 -10.18 28.68 -21.86
C ARG A 4 -9.12 27.58 -21.66
N ALA A 5 -7.85 27.89 -21.91
CA ALA A 5 -6.75 26.97 -21.63
C ALA A 5 -6.50 26.87 -20.12
N LEU A 6 -6.45 28.02 -19.43
CA LEU A 6 -6.28 28.07 -17.96
C LEU A 6 -7.43 27.37 -17.23
N GLN A 7 -8.68 27.57 -17.67
CA GLN A 7 -9.84 26.87 -17.10
C GLN A 7 -9.75 25.34 -17.30
N ARG A 8 -9.32 24.87 -18.48
CA ARG A 8 -9.12 23.44 -18.72
C ARG A 8 -8.03 22.83 -17.85
N VAL A 9 -6.90 23.54 -17.68
CA VAL A 9 -5.82 23.10 -16.79
C VAL A 9 -6.33 23.03 -15.35
N ALA A 10 -6.98 24.09 -14.85
CA ALA A 10 -7.53 24.12 -13.49
C ALA A 10 -8.55 23.00 -13.24
N GLN A 11 -9.41 22.70 -14.22
CA GLN A 11 -10.36 21.60 -14.11
C GLN A 11 -9.66 20.24 -14.03
N ARG A 12 -8.68 19.98 -14.90
CA ARG A 12 -7.89 18.74 -14.90
C ARG A 12 -7.08 18.58 -13.61
N THR A 13 -6.50 19.66 -13.11
CA THR A 13 -5.79 19.64 -11.81
C THR A 13 -6.74 19.28 -10.67
N ARG A 14 -7.98 19.80 -10.66
CA ARG A 14 -8.98 19.44 -9.65
C ARG A 14 -9.38 17.97 -9.75
N GLU A 15 -9.64 17.49 -10.96
CA GLU A 15 -10.01 16.09 -11.20
C GLU A 15 -8.88 15.13 -10.80
N LEU A 16 -7.63 15.44 -11.15
CA LEU A 16 -6.46 14.64 -10.75
C LEU A 16 -6.34 14.56 -9.23
N ARG A 17 -6.47 15.68 -8.51
CA ARG A 17 -6.43 15.69 -7.04
C ARG A 17 -7.55 14.86 -6.42
N GLN A 18 -8.77 14.93 -6.98
CA GLN A 18 -9.88 14.12 -6.50
C GLN A 18 -9.62 12.63 -6.68
N ARG A 19 -9.14 12.22 -7.87
CA ARG A 19 -8.76 10.82 -8.13
C ARG A 19 -7.64 10.34 -7.20
N GLU A 20 -6.62 11.18 -7.00
CA GLU A 20 -5.51 10.87 -6.10
C GLU A 20 -5.97 10.71 -4.65
N GLN A 21 -6.90 11.55 -4.19
CA GLN A 21 -7.50 11.43 -2.85
C GLN A 21 -8.35 10.16 -2.72
N GLN A 22 -9.15 9.82 -3.74
CA GLN A 22 -9.94 8.58 -3.76
C GLN A 22 -9.04 7.34 -3.73
N LEU A 23 -7.96 7.34 -4.52
CA LEU A 23 -6.96 6.27 -4.49
C LEU A 23 -6.34 6.16 -3.10
N ARG A 24 -5.85 7.26 -2.51
CA ARG A 24 -5.30 7.25 -1.15
C ARG A 24 -6.29 6.71 -0.12
N ALA A 25 -7.56 7.12 -0.20
CA ALA A 25 -8.59 6.64 0.72
C ALA A 25 -8.85 5.12 0.56
N ALA A 26 -8.95 4.63 -0.68
CA ALA A 26 -9.12 3.21 -0.96
C ALA A 26 -7.92 2.37 -0.49
N HIS A 27 -6.69 2.86 -0.73
CA HIS A 27 -5.47 2.22 -0.22
C HIS A 27 -5.44 2.18 1.31
N GLY A 28 -5.82 3.27 1.98
CA GLY A 28 -5.89 3.32 3.44
C GLY A 28 -6.97 2.38 4.01
N GLN A 29 -8.12 2.27 3.37
CA GLN A 29 -9.16 1.32 3.76
C GLN A 29 -8.69 -0.13 3.62
N LEU A 30 -8.05 -0.48 2.50
CA LEU A 30 -7.47 -1.82 2.31
C LEU A 30 -6.43 -2.13 3.39
N ARG A 31 -5.54 -1.18 3.67
CA ARG A 31 -4.53 -1.29 4.73
C ARG A 31 -5.16 -1.59 6.09
N ASN A 32 -6.19 -0.83 6.47
CA ASN A 32 -6.89 -1.02 7.73
C ASN A 32 -7.57 -2.41 7.82
N VAL A 33 -8.13 -2.91 6.71
CA VAL A 33 -8.74 -4.25 6.68
C VAL A 33 -7.68 -5.34 6.88
N LEU A 34 -6.53 -5.22 6.22
CA LEU A 34 -5.42 -6.16 6.39
C LEU A 34 -4.88 -6.13 7.83
N ASP A 35 -4.72 -4.95 8.40
CA ASP A 35 -4.20 -4.77 9.77
C ASP A 35 -5.21 -5.21 10.84
N ALA A 36 -6.52 -5.16 10.56
CA ALA A 36 -7.55 -5.71 11.44
C ALA A 36 -7.53 -7.24 11.52
N ALA A 37 -7.01 -7.92 10.48
CA ALA A 37 -6.88 -9.38 10.44
C ALA A 37 -5.68 -9.85 11.29
N THR A 38 -5.82 -9.82 12.61
CA THR A 38 -4.70 -10.09 13.53
C THR A 38 -4.46 -11.57 13.86
N GLU A 39 -5.41 -12.45 13.54
CA GLU A 39 -5.34 -13.89 13.78
C GLU A 39 -4.91 -14.69 12.55
N VAL A 40 -4.54 -14.01 11.47
CA VAL A 40 -4.02 -14.62 10.24
C VAL A 40 -2.82 -13.83 9.72
N ALA A 41 -1.76 -14.53 9.32
CA ALA A 41 -0.63 -13.92 8.64
C ALA A 41 -0.98 -13.66 7.16
N ILE A 42 -0.92 -12.41 6.75
CA ILE A 42 -1.07 -12.00 5.35
C ILE A 42 0.24 -11.39 4.89
N ILE A 43 0.86 -12.05 3.91
CA ILE A 43 2.13 -11.64 3.31
C ILE A 43 1.93 -11.61 1.79
N ALA A 44 2.33 -10.53 1.15
CA ALA A 44 2.35 -10.43 -0.30
C ALA A 44 3.78 -10.14 -0.78
N THR A 45 4.15 -10.76 -1.90
CA THR A 45 5.45 -10.58 -2.53
C THR A 45 5.30 -10.17 -3.99
N ASP A 46 6.40 -9.71 -4.59
CA ASP A 46 6.54 -9.69 -6.03
C ASP A 46 6.93 -11.09 -6.58
N LEU A 47 7.21 -11.16 -7.88
CA LEU A 47 7.60 -12.38 -8.58
C LEU A 47 8.95 -12.95 -8.12
N ASP A 48 9.82 -12.09 -7.59
CA ASP A 48 11.13 -12.45 -7.05
C ASP A 48 11.04 -12.85 -5.56
N GLY A 49 9.86 -12.73 -4.95
CA GLY A 49 9.62 -13.06 -3.56
C GLY A 49 9.95 -11.93 -2.58
N LEU A 50 10.29 -10.72 -3.06
CA LEU A 50 10.50 -9.56 -2.20
C LEU A 50 9.18 -9.18 -1.54
N ILE A 51 9.16 -9.09 -0.21
CA ILE A 51 7.96 -8.81 0.56
C ILE A 51 7.55 -7.35 0.34
N ASN A 52 6.29 -7.12 -0.05
CA ASN A 52 5.73 -5.78 -0.21
C ASN A 52 4.53 -5.49 0.71
N THR A 53 3.99 -6.53 1.36
CA THR A 53 2.92 -6.41 2.37
C THR A 53 3.20 -7.38 3.51
N PHE A 54 3.10 -6.89 4.75
CA PHE A 54 3.26 -7.71 5.95
C PHE A 54 2.34 -7.18 7.06
N ASN A 55 1.14 -7.77 7.16
CA ASN A 55 0.10 -7.26 8.05
C ASN A 55 0.41 -7.50 9.55
N VAL A 56 -0.38 -6.89 10.43
CA VAL A 56 -0.25 -7.06 11.88
C VAL A 56 -0.30 -8.53 12.33
N GLY A 57 -1.13 -9.36 11.69
CA GLY A 57 -1.18 -10.79 11.99
C GLY A 57 0.15 -11.51 11.69
N ALA A 58 0.77 -11.22 10.55
CA ALA A 58 2.08 -11.77 10.19
C ALA A 58 3.18 -11.31 11.17
N GLN A 59 3.16 -10.03 11.56
CA GLN A 59 4.08 -9.50 12.57
C GLN A 59 3.96 -10.24 13.91
N LYS A 60 2.72 -10.45 14.39
CA LYS A 60 2.46 -11.18 15.64
C LYS A 60 2.91 -12.64 15.58
N MET A 61 2.67 -13.31 14.45
CA MET A 61 2.96 -14.75 14.29
C MET A 61 4.44 -15.04 14.06
N LEU A 62 5.13 -14.18 13.31
CA LEU A 62 6.52 -14.41 12.89
C LEU A 62 7.55 -13.60 13.69
N GLY A 63 7.10 -12.60 14.46
CA GLY A 63 7.98 -11.84 15.37
C GLY A 63 8.81 -10.74 14.72
N TYR A 64 8.54 -10.39 13.46
CA TYR A 64 9.18 -9.30 12.74
C TYR A 64 8.26 -8.08 12.66
N THR A 65 8.82 -6.88 12.57
CA THR A 65 8.02 -5.69 12.21
C THR A 65 7.86 -5.59 10.70
N GLU A 66 6.87 -4.83 10.24
CA GLU A 66 6.75 -4.54 8.80
C GLU A 66 8.01 -3.84 8.28
N GLU A 67 8.55 -2.91 9.06
CA GLU A 67 9.72 -2.10 8.71
C GLU A 67 10.97 -2.94 8.52
N ASP A 68 11.09 -4.08 9.21
CA ASP A 68 12.23 -4.98 9.09
C ASP A 68 12.19 -5.79 7.78
N VAL A 69 10.99 -6.08 7.26
CA VAL A 69 10.79 -7.06 6.19
C VAL A 69 10.41 -6.45 4.85
N VAL A 70 9.50 -5.47 4.82
CA VAL A 70 8.94 -4.92 3.59
C VAL A 70 10.02 -4.18 2.78
N GLY A 71 10.19 -4.58 1.53
CA GLY A 71 11.18 -4.05 0.60
C GLY A 71 12.63 -4.43 0.92
N LYS A 72 12.86 -5.28 1.94
CA LYS A 72 14.19 -5.63 2.43
C LYS A 72 14.47 -7.13 2.36
N LEU A 73 13.48 -7.95 2.70
CA LEU A 73 13.61 -9.40 2.77
C LEU A 73 12.77 -10.09 1.71
N ARG A 74 13.22 -11.26 1.29
CA ARG A 74 12.42 -12.20 0.51
C ARG A 74 11.67 -13.13 1.46
N LEU A 75 10.53 -13.64 1.02
CA LEU A 75 9.71 -14.57 1.81
C LEU A 75 10.50 -15.79 2.29
N MET A 76 11.43 -16.30 1.49
CA MET A 76 12.27 -17.45 1.86
C MET A 76 13.26 -17.14 2.99
N ASP A 77 13.64 -15.86 3.17
CA ASP A 77 14.56 -15.43 4.22
C ASP A 77 13.93 -15.52 5.63
N LEU A 78 12.59 -15.64 5.71
CA LEU A 78 11.86 -15.77 6.99
C LEU A 78 11.84 -17.21 7.55
N TYR A 79 12.28 -18.20 6.77
CA TYR A 79 12.22 -19.63 7.12
C TYR A 79 13.58 -20.23 7.45
N HIS A 80 14.62 -19.42 7.67
CA HIS A 80 15.99 -19.88 7.95
C HIS A 80 16.41 -19.58 9.39
#